data_AF-A0A1M5D8Z2-F1
#
_entry.id   AF-A0A1M5D8Z2-F1
#
_cell.length_a   1.000
_cell.length_b   1.000
_cell.length_c   1.000
_cell.angle_alpha   90.00
_cell.angle_beta   90.00
_cell.angle_gamma   90.00
#
_symmetry.space_group_name_H-M   'P 1'
#
loop_
_entity.id
_entity.type
_entity.pdbx_description
1 polymer ?
#
loop_
_entity_poly.entity_id
_entity_poly.type
_entity_poly.pdbx_seq_one_letter_code
_entity_poly.pdbx_strand_id
1 'polypeptide(L)'
;MEQFILWNQYWVWFALALLLGVFEILMPGYILLGFAVAAAAMGVVFAVGVWPAGMMMDSLPITLSVYGAASLITWLGLRQYFGRRNGQVKVWDKDINEN
;
A
#
# COMPACT_ATOMS: atom_id res chain seq x y z
N MET A 1 30.58 -18.52 3.57
CA MET A 1 30.23 -17.11 3.27
C MET A 1 28.74 -17.00 3.43
N GLU A 2 28.24 -16.17 4.33
CA GLU A 2 26.79 -15.92 4.43
C GLU A 2 26.33 -15.26 3.12
N GLN A 3 25.24 -15.77 2.53
CA GLN A 3 24.66 -15.16 1.35
C GLN A 3 23.82 -13.95 1.77
N PHE A 4 24.15 -12.78 1.24
CA PHE A 4 23.40 -11.56 1.50
C PHE A 4 22.17 -11.47 0.59
N ILE A 5 21.04 -11.94 1.09
CA ILE A 5 19.77 -11.95 0.36
C ILE A 5 19.04 -10.62 0.61
N LEU A 6 18.93 -9.78 -0.44
CA LEU A 6 18.40 -8.41 -0.33
C LEU A 6 16.95 -8.35 0.16
N TRP A 7 16.05 -9.19 -0.37
CA TRP A 7 14.64 -9.15 0.01
C TRP A 7 14.39 -9.67 1.44
N ASN A 8 15.35 -10.36 2.04
CA ASN A 8 15.30 -10.78 3.45
C ASN A 8 15.68 -9.65 4.41
N GLN A 9 16.18 -8.52 3.89
CA GLN A 9 16.57 -7.38 4.70
C GLN A 9 15.38 -6.44 4.92
N TYR A 10 14.99 -6.23 6.18
CA TYR A 10 13.87 -5.36 6.55
C TYR A 10 14.01 -3.93 6.01
N TRP A 11 15.25 -3.40 5.98
CA TRP A 11 15.51 -2.03 5.54
C TRP A 11 15.24 -1.83 4.04
N VAL A 12 15.36 -2.89 3.22
CA VAL A 12 15.05 -2.83 1.77
C VAL A 12 13.56 -2.57 1.57
N TRP A 13 12.71 -3.16 2.41
CA TRP A 13 11.26 -2.93 2.36
C TRP A 13 10.87 -1.53 2.80
N PHE A 14 11.53 -1.00 3.83
CA PHE A 14 11.34 0.41 4.21
C PHE A 14 11.83 1.38 3.14
N ALA A 15 12.98 1.09 2.50
CA ALA A 15 13.47 1.89 1.38
C ALA A 15 12.50 1.86 0.19
N LEU A 16 11.94 0.68 -0.14
CA LEU A 16 10.90 0.55 -1.16
C LEU A 16 9.64 1.35 -0.79
N ALA A 17 9.19 1.27 0.47
CA ALA A 17 8.03 2.02 0.95
C ALA A 17 8.22 3.53 0.79
N LEU A 18 9.39 4.04 1.18
CA LEU A 18 9.74 5.46 1.02
C LEU A 18 9.75 5.88 -0.45
N LEU A 19 10.41 5.09 -1.30
CA LEU A 19 10.49 5.37 -2.74
C LEU A 19 9.11 5.40 -3.39
N LEU A 20 8.25 4.43 -3.07
CA LEU A 20 6.86 4.40 -3.57
C LEU A 20 6.05 5.59 -3.04
N GLY A 21 6.23 5.97 -1.78
CA GLY A 21 5.58 7.14 -1.19
C GLY A 21 6.02 8.45 -1.88
N VAL A 22 7.30 8.60 -2.21
CA VAL A 22 7.80 9.75 -2.98
C VAL A 22 7.18 9.76 -4.38
N PHE A 23 7.10 8.62 -5.07
CA PHE A 23 6.48 8.57 -6.39
C PHE A 23 4.98 8.87 -6.39
N GLU A 24 4.25 8.53 -5.33
CA GLU A 24 2.84 8.92 -5.18
C GLU A 24 2.68 10.45 -5.16
N ILE A 25 3.60 11.19 -4.51
CA ILE A 25 3.56 12.66 -4.48
C ILE A 25 3.72 13.24 -5.90
N LEU A 26 4.53 12.59 -6.74
CA LEU A 26 4.76 12.99 -8.14
C LEU A 26 3.59 12.60 -9.05
N MET A 27 2.92 11.47 -8.77
CA MET A 27 1.86 10.89 -9.59
C MET A 27 0.70 10.39 -8.71
N PRO A 28 -0.22 11.28 -8.30
CA PRO A 28 -1.26 10.94 -7.33
C PRO A 28 -2.34 10.04 -7.93
N GLY A 29 -2.50 8.84 -7.37
CA GLY A 29 -3.47 7.83 -7.80
C GLY A 29 -3.91 6.85 -6.71
N TYR A 30 -3.40 6.99 -5.48
CA TYR A 30 -3.57 6.12 -4.30
C TYR A 30 -3.04 4.69 -4.45
N ILE A 31 -2.64 4.27 -5.65
CA ILE A 31 -2.10 2.94 -5.93
C ILE A 31 -0.71 2.81 -5.32
N LEU A 32 0.21 3.76 -5.58
CA LEU A 32 1.57 3.68 -5.08
C LEU A 32 1.59 3.82 -3.56
N LEU A 33 0.70 4.64 -2.98
CA LEU A 33 0.51 4.72 -1.53
C LEU A 33 0.09 3.37 -0.92
N GLY A 34 -0.85 2.66 -1.53
CA GLY A 34 -1.28 1.35 -1.06
C GLY A 34 -0.14 0.33 -1.04
N PHE A 35 0.70 0.36 -2.09
CA PHE A 35 1.90 -0.48 -2.18
C PHE A 35 2.97 -0.05 -1.17
N ALA A 36 3.16 1.26 -0.96
CA ALA A 36 4.11 1.79 0.02
C ALA A 36 3.76 1.34 1.44
N VAL A 37 2.49 1.43 1.83
CA VAL A 37 2.02 1.00 3.15
C VAL A 37 2.19 -0.51 3.32
N ALA A 38 1.85 -1.31 2.30
CA ALA A 38 2.09 -2.74 2.34
C ALA A 38 3.59 -3.07 2.46
N ALA A 39 4.47 -2.36 1.74
CA ALA A 39 5.91 -2.55 1.83
C ALA A 39 6.46 -2.19 3.23
N ALA A 40 5.95 -1.12 3.84
CA ALA A 40 6.28 -0.78 5.21
C ALA A 40 5.85 -1.88 6.20
N ALA A 41 4.66 -2.46 6.01
CA ALA A 41 4.19 -3.58 6.82
C ALA A 41 5.11 -4.82 6.68
N MET A 42 5.55 -5.14 5.46
CA MET A 42 6.54 -6.20 5.21
C MET A 42 7.86 -5.93 5.94
N GLY A 43 8.34 -4.68 5.90
CA GLY A 43 9.52 -4.24 6.64
C GLY A 43 9.39 -4.45 8.14
N VAL A 44 8.22 -4.14 8.72
CA VAL A 44 7.94 -4.42 10.14
C VAL A 44 7.94 -5.92 10.43
N VAL A 45 7.28 -6.73 9.61
CA VAL A 45 7.25 -8.20 9.79
C VAL A 45 8.66 -8.79 9.80
N PHE A 46 9.51 -8.37 8.86
CA PHE A 46 10.90 -8.83 8.80
C PHE A 46 11.80 -8.24 9.88
N ALA A 47 11.53 -7.01 10.35
CA ALA A 47 12.28 -6.42 11.46
C ALA A 47 11.99 -7.11 12.80
N VAL A 48 10.73 -7.49 13.04
CA VAL A 48 10.31 -8.18 14.28
C VAL A 48 10.67 -9.68 14.24
N GLY A 49 10.75 -10.28 13.05
CA GLY A 49 11.19 -11.67 12.87
C GLY A 49 10.20 -12.72 13.39
N VAL A 50 8.95 -12.33 13.67
CA VAL A 50 7.89 -13.24 14.12
C VAL A 50 7.22 -13.92 12.94
N TRP A 51 6.52 -15.02 13.21
CA TRP A 51 5.62 -15.65 12.24
C TRP A 51 4.67 -14.58 11.62
N PRO A 52 4.63 -14.35 10.28
CA PRO A 52 5.05 -15.21 9.17
C PRO A 52 6.47 -15.08 8.57
N ALA A 53 7.38 -14.30 9.16
CA ALA A 53 8.65 -13.90 8.53
C ALA A 53 9.52 -15.06 8.01
N GLY A 54 9.73 -16.13 8.80
CA GLY A 54 10.61 -17.25 8.41
C GLY A 54 10.20 -17.94 7.10
N MET A 55 8.92 -18.34 6.97
CA MET A 55 8.42 -19.00 5.75
C MET A 55 8.48 -18.09 4.52
N MET A 56 8.38 -16.78 4.73
CA MET A 56 8.48 -15.80 3.66
C MET A 56 9.94 -15.65 3.21
N MET A 57 10.88 -15.54 4.15
CA MET A 57 12.31 -15.42 3.86
C MET A 57 12.88 -16.62 3.09
N ASP A 58 12.32 -17.81 3.29
CA ASP A 58 12.72 -19.04 2.59
C ASP A 58 12.21 -19.11 1.14
N SER A 59 11.19 -18.34 0.78
CA SER A 59 10.52 -18.44 -0.53
C SER A 59 10.09 -17.08 -1.08
N LEU A 60 10.83 -16.63 -2.10
CA LEU A 60 10.52 -15.39 -2.82
C LEU A 60 9.10 -15.39 -3.42
N PRO A 61 8.60 -16.47 -4.07
CA PRO A 61 7.23 -16.50 -4.57
C PRO A 61 6.18 -16.29 -3.48
N ILE A 62 6.36 -16.89 -2.29
CA ILE A 62 5.46 -16.69 -1.16
C ILE A 62 5.50 -15.24 -0.68
N THR A 63 6.72 -14.68 -0.51
CA THR A 63 6.90 -13.28 -0.12
C THR A 63 6.19 -12.31 -1.05
N LEU A 64 6.36 -12.48 -2.36
CA LEU A 64 5.70 -11.62 -3.36
C LEU A 64 4.19 -11.82 -3.39
N SER A 65 3.70 -13.04 -3.15
CA SER A 65 2.27 -13.33 -3.08
C SER A 65 1.62 -12.63 -1.89
N VAL A 66 2.25 -12.69 -0.72
CA VAL A 66 1.78 -12.00 0.49
C VAL A 66 1.84 -10.48 0.31
N TYR A 67 2.95 -9.95 -0.20
CA TYR A 67 3.09 -8.52 -0.47
C TYR A 67 2.05 -8.03 -1.49
N GLY A 68 1.82 -8.78 -2.57
CA GLY A 68 0.81 -8.46 -3.58
C GLY A 68 -0.60 -8.45 -3.01
N ALA A 69 -0.96 -9.47 -2.21
CA ALA A 69 -2.25 -9.52 -1.53
C ALA A 69 -2.42 -8.36 -0.54
N ALA A 70 -1.41 -8.08 0.29
CA ALA A 70 -1.42 -6.97 1.24
C ALA A 70 -1.55 -5.60 0.52
N SER A 71 -0.86 -5.43 -0.61
CA SER A 71 -0.94 -4.23 -1.44
C SER A 71 -2.34 -4.04 -2.01
N LEU A 72 -2.95 -5.13 -2.54
CA LEU A 72 -4.31 -5.10 -3.05
C LEU A 72 -5.32 -4.72 -1.96
N ILE A 73 -5.24 -5.35 -0.78
CA ILE A 73 -6.11 -5.06 0.37
C ILE A 73 -5.97 -3.60 0.80
N THR A 74 -4.73 -3.12 0.93
CA THR A 74 -4.45 -1.76 1.38
C THR A 74 -4.94 -0.72 0.37
N TRP A 75 -4.69 -0.94 -0.92
CA TRP A 75 -5.19 -0.08 -1.99
C TRP A 75 -6.72 -0.05 -2.02
N LEU A 76 -7.39 -1.20 -1.92
CA LEU A 76 -8.86 -1.26 -1.85
C LEU A 76 -9.40 -0.49 -0.63
N GLY A 77 -8.77 -0.62 0.54
CA GLY A 77 -9.12 0.13 1.74
C GLY A 77 -8.98 1.65 1.54
N LEU A 78 -7.85 2.10 0.98
CA LEU A 78 -7.63 3.52 0.66
C LEU A 78 -8.66 4.03 -0.35
N ARG A 79 -8.92 3.26 -1.41
CA ARG A 79 -9.89 3.61 -2.45
C ARG A 79 -11.31 3.69 -1.88
N GLN A 80 -11.68 2.81 -0.96
CA GLN A 80 -13.00 2.83 -0.35
C GLN A 80 -13.20 4.04 0.58
N TYR A 81 -12.18 4.38 1.38
CA TYR A 81 -12.26 5.46 2.37
C TYR A 81 -12.10 6.84 1.74
N PHE A 82 -11.13 7.03 0.85
CA PHE A 82 -10.81 8.33 0.24
C PHE A 82 -11.43 8.53 -1.15
N GLY A 83 -11.77 7.45 -1.86
CA GLY A 83 -12.30 7.52 -3.24
C GLY A 83 -13.81 7.79 -3.35
N ARG A 84 -14.58 7.68 -2.26
CA ARG A 84 -16.01 8.00 -2.26
C ARG A 84 -16.24 9.50 -2.06
N ARG A 85 -16.16 10.27 -3.14
CA ARG A 85 -16.77 11.62 -3.20
C ARG A 85 -18.29 11.48 -3.42
N ASN A 86 -19.00 10.94 -2.45
CA ASN A 86 -20.46 11.04 -2.42
C ASN A 86 -20.82 12.49 -2.07
N GLY A 87 -21.28 13.29 -3.03
CA GLY A 87 -21.83 14.62 -2.72
C GLY A 87 -21.57 15.76 -3.71
N GLN A 88 -21.27 15.51 -4.99
CA GLN A 88 -21.17 16.58 -6.00
C GLN A 88 -22.41 16.80 -6.85
N VAL A 89 -23.56 16.23 -6.50
CA VAL A 89 -24.83 16.75 -7.01
C VAL A 89 -25.45 17.52 -5.86
N LYS A 90 -25.17 18.82 -5.82
CA LYS A 90 -26.02 19.74 -5.06
C LYS A 90 -27.37 19.72 -5.76
N VAL A 91 -28.31 18.92 -5.25
CA VAL A 91 -29.70 18.95 -5.70
C VAL A 91 -30.25 20.29 -5.24
N TRP A 92 -30.39 21.22 -6.18
CA TRP A 92 -31.07 22.48 -5.95
C TRP A 92 -32.56 22.23 -6.09
N ASP A 93 -33.28 22.17 -4.98
CA ASP A 93 -34.75 22.15 -4.98
C ASP A 93 -35.37 23.53 -5.24
N LYS A 94 -34.54 24.58 -5.31
CA LYS A 94 -35.00 25.92 -5.69
C LYS A 94 -35.01 26.03 -7.21
N ASP A 95 -36.21 25.99 -7.78
CA ASP A 95 -36.38 26.28 -9.20
C ASP A 95 -36.03 27.75 -9.46
N ILE A 96 -35.19 27.99 -10.47
CA ILE A 96 -34.75 29.32 -10.90
C ILE A 96 -35.88 30.14 -11.53
N ASN A 97 -37.04 29.54 -11.73
CA ASN A 97 -38.22 30.12 -12.35
C ASN A 97 -39.37 30.46 -11.38
N GLU A 98 -39.22 30.18 -10.07
CA GLU A 98 -40.15 30.69 -9.08
C GLU A 98 -39.79 32.15 -8.75
N ASN A 99 -40.52 33.09 -9.36
CA ASN A 99 -40.39 34.54 -9.17
C ASN A 99 -40.47 34.97 -7.70
#